data_AF-A0A9X8VCC1-F1
#
_entry.id   AF-A0A9X8VCC1-F1
#
_cell.length_a   1.000
_cell.length_b   1.000
_cell.length_c   1.000
_cell.angle_alpha   90.00
_cell.angle_beta   90.00
_cell.angle_gamma   90.00
#
_symmetry.space_group_name_H-M   'P 1'
#
loop_
_entity.id
_entity.type
_entity.pdbx_description
1 polymer ?
#
loop_
_entity_poly.entity_id
_entity_poly.type
_entity_poly.pdbx_seq_one_letter_code
_entity_poly.pdbx_strand_id
1 'polypeptide(L)' 'LDLDDSASVERAAAEVIALTDGRLYGLFNNGGFGVYGPLSRISRSQLERQFATNLFGTHQLTQLLLPAMLPHGEG' A
#
# COMPACT_ATOMS: atom_id res chain seq x y z
N LEU A 1 9.57 -3.34 -1.06
CA LEU A 1 8.20 -3.10 -0.58
C LEU A 1 7.35 -4.32 -0.90
N ASP A 2 6.90 -5.02 0.13
CA ASP A 2 5.81 -6.00 0.07
C ASP A 2 4.60 -5.39 0.78
N LEU A 3 3.43 -5.37 0.14
CA LEU A 3 2.22 -4.76 0.69
C LEU A 3 1.46 -5.70 1.66
N ASP A 4 1.77 -7.00 1.68
CA ASP A 4 1.22 -7.95 2.68
C ASP A 4 2.02 -7.94 4.00
N ASP A 5 3.14 -7.21 4.07
CA ASP A 5 3.96 -7.05 5.28
C ASP A 5 3.93 -5.61 5.79
N SER A 6 3.22 -5.38 6.91
CA SER A 6 3.13 -4.08 7.59
C SER A 6 4.49 -3.43 7.84
N ALA A 7 5.47 -4.22 8.29
CA ALA A 7 6.81 -3.69 8.57
C ALA A 7 7.53 -3.30 7.27
N SER A 8 7.30 -4.02 6.17
CA SER A 8 7.80 -3.61 4.85
C SER A 8 7.15 -2.31 4.37
N VAL A 9 5.86 -2.10 4.64
CA VAL A 9 5.15 -0.87 4.27
C VAL A 9 5.69 0.33 5.05
N GLU A 10 5.88 0.18 6.37
CA GLU A 10 6.46 1.21 7.23
C GLU A 10 7.87 1.62 6.80
N ARG A 11 8.74 0.64 6.53
CA ARG A 11 10.11 0.92 6.06
C ARG A 11 10.11 1.66 4.73
N ALA A 12 9.28 1.25 3.78
CA ALA A 12 9.21 1.90 2.48
C ALA A 12 8.67 3.35 2.58
N ALA A 13 7.65 3.58 3.41
CA ALA A 13 7.14 4.93 3.62
C ALA A 13 8.20 5.85 4.23
N ALA A 14 8.92 5.38 5.25
CA ALA A 14 10.02 6.13 5.87
C ALA A 14 11.14 6.43 4.87
N GLU A 15 11.51 5.46 4.03
CA GLU A 15 12.50 5.65 2.97
C GLU A 15 12.07 6.71 1.96
N VAL A 16 10.84 6.66 1.46
CA VAL A 16 10.31 7.66 0.51
C VAL A 16 10.29 9.05 1.13
N ILE A 17 9.80 9.20 2.36
CA ILE A 17 9.78 10.48 3.07
C ILE A 17 11.18 11.07 3.20
N ALA A 18 12.18 10.24 3.51
CA ALA A 18 13.57 10.68 3.60
C ALA A 18 14.14 11.07 2.23
N LEU A 19 13.82 10.32 1.17
CA LEU A 19 14.30 10.60 -0.19
C LEU A 19 13.72 11.87 -0.80
N THR A 20 12.53 12.28 -0.36
CA THR A 20 11.84 13.46 -0.89
C THR A 20 11.87 14.67 0.05
N ASP A 21 12.70 14.63 1.09
CA ASP A 21 12.82 15.67 2.11
C ASP A 21 11.44 16.08 2.69
N GLY A 22 10.55 15.09 2.87
CA GLY A 22 9.22 15.28 3.43
C GLY A 22 8.18 15.90 2.49
N ARG A 23 8.48 16.08 1.20
CA ARG A 23 7.52 16.57 0.19
C ARG A 23 7.30 15.57 -0.93
N LEU A 24 6.11 15.01 -1.03
CA LEU A 24 5.74 14.02 -2.04
C LEU A 24 4.58 14.54 -2.90
N TYR A 25 4.78 14.57 -4.21
CA TYR A 25 3.79 15.13 -5.14
C TYR A 25 2.56 14.23 -5.35
N GLY A 26 2.75 12.91 -5.37
CA GLY A 26 1.65 11.98 -5.61
C GLY A 26 2.05 10.53 -5.40
N LEU A 27 1.03 9.67 -5.28
CA LEU A 27 1.17 8.24 -5.02
C LEU A 27 0.36 7.42 -6.02
N PHE A 28 1.03 6.49 -6.69
CA PHE A 28 0.38 5.52 -7.57
C PHE A 28 0.25 4.18 -6.87
N ASN A 29 -0.96 3.89 -6.39
CA ASN A 29 -1.31 2.61 -5.76
C ASN A 29 -1.52 1.51 -6.81
N ASN A 30 -0.42 1.03 -7.39
CA ASN A 30 -0.42 0.04 -8.46
C ASN A 30 -0.06 -1.39 -8.00
N GLY A 31 0.43 -1.56 -6.77
CA GLY A 31 0.79 -2.87 -6.24
C GLY A 31 -0.45 -3.71 -5.90
N GLY A 32 -0.51 -4.93 -6.43
CA GLY A 32 -1.58 -5.86 -6.13
C GLY A 32 -1.59 -7.09 -7.03
N PHE A 33 -2.43 -8.06 -6.70
CA PHE A 33 -2.60 -9.27 -7.50
C PHE A 33 -4.04 -9.77 -7.54
N GLY A 34 -4.32 -10.64 -8.52
CA GLY A 34 -5.62 -11.28 -8.70
C GLY A 34 -5.62 -12.72 -8.21
N VAL A 35 -6.58 -13.08 -7.35
CA VAL A 35 -6.99 -14.48 -7.16
C VAL A 35 -8.13 -14.77 -8.11
N TYR A 36 -7.90 -15.67 -9.07
CA TYR A 36 -8.87 -16.00 -10.11
C TYR A 36 -9.40 -17.43 -9.95
N GLY A 37 -10.70 -17.62 -10.22
CA GLY A 37 -11.35 -18.93 -10.24
C GLY A 37 -12.83 -18.86 -9.88
N PRO A 38 -13.56 -19.97 -9.98
CA PRO A 38 -14.92 -20.06 -9.47
C PRO A 38 -14.95 -19.72 -7.97
N LEU A 39 -15.93 -18.94 -7.53
CA LEU A 39 -16.05 -18.52 -6.12
C LEU A 39 -16.04 -19.72 -5.14
N SER A 40 -16.65 -20.84 -5.53
CA SER A 40 -16.66 -22.08 -4.76
C SER A 40 -15.30 -22.74 -4.57
N ARG A 41 -14.26 -22.31 -5.30
CA ARG A 41 -12.88 -22.81 -5.22
C ARG A 41 -11.89 -21.78 -4.68
N ILE A 42 -12.34 -20.56 -4.40
CA ILE A 42 -11.51 -19.55 -3.75
C ILE A 42 -11.66 -19.72 -2.24
N SER A 43 -10.56 -20.07 -1.59
CA SER A 43 -10.52 -20.18 -0.13
C SER A 43 -10.49 -18.81 0.53
N ARG A 44 -10.96 -18.75 1.79
CA ARG A 44 -10.86 -17.55 2.62
C ARG A 44 -9.44 -17.03 2.74
N SER A 45 -8.44 -17.90 2.91
CA SER A 45 -7.04 -17.50 3.04
C SER A 45 -6.42 -16.95 1.74
N GLN A 46 -6.95 -17.31 0.58
CA GLN A 46 -6.57 -16.67 -0.68
C GLN A 46 -7.16 -15.26 -0.78
N LEU A 47 -8.42 -15.09 -0.41
CA LEU A 47 -9.04 -13.75 -0.36
C LEU A 47 -8.35 -12.87 0.67
N GLU A 48 -8.08 -13.37 1.88
CA GLU A 48 -7.41 -12.61 2.94
C GLU A 48 -6.05 -12.08 2.46
N ARG A 49 -5.24 -12.89 1.78
CA ARG A 49 -3.97 -12.43 1.19
C ARG A 49 -4.18 -11.36 0.12
N GLN A 50 -5.17 -11.53 -0.76
CA GLN A 50 -5.50 -10.52 -1.76
C GLN A 50 -5.93 -9.20 -1.11
N PHE A 51 -6.76 -9.24 -0.07
CA PHE A 51 -7.19 -8.06 0.68
C PHE A 51 -6.02 -7.42 1.43
N ALA A 52 -5.15 -8.22 2.02
CA ALA A 52 -3.97 -7.74 2.72
C ALA A 52 -3.06 -6.94 1.79
N THR A 53 -2.75 -7.45 0.60
CA THR A 53 -1.96 -6.71 -0.39
C THR A 53 -2.72 -5.53 -1.01
N ASN A 54 -3.88 -5.80 -1.63
CA ASN A 54 -4.51 -4.83 -2.53
C ASN A 54 -5.26 -3.72 -1.79
N LEU A 55 -5.76 -3.98 -0.58
CA LEU A 55 -6.55 -3.05 0.21
C LEU A 55 -5.79 -2.56 1.44
N PHE A 56 -5.41 -3.45 2.36
CA PHE A 56 -4.86 -3.05 3.65
C PHE A 56 -3.46 -2.43 3.52
N GLY A 57 -2.55 -3.06 2.76
CA GLY A 57 -1.22 -2.52 2.48
C GLY A 57 -1.27 -1.20 1.73
N THR A 58 -2.09 -1.12 0.67
CA THR A 58 -2.34 0.12 -0.09
C THR A 58 -2.85 1.26 0.81
N HIS A 59 -3.83 0.97 1.66
CA HIS A 59 -4.37 1.93 2.62
C HIS A 59 -3.29 2.37 3.61
N GLN A 60 -2.55 1.44 4.21
CA GLN A 60 -1.49 1.73 5.17
C GLN A 60 -0.41 2.62 4.55
N LEU A 61 0.09 2.27 3.36
CA LEU A 61 1.10 3.06 2.66
C LEU A 61 0.60 4.48 2.40
N THR A 62 -0.64 4.61 1.92
CA THR A 62 -1.26 5.92 1.69
C THR A 62 -1.31 6.74 2.99
N GLN A 63 -1.80 6.17 4.08
CA GLN A 63 -1.89 6.86 5.38
C GLN A 63 -0.52 7.33 5.89
N LEU A 64 0.52 6.52 5.72
CA LEU A 64 1.88 6.88 6.14
C LEU A 64 2.50 7.99 5.30
N LEU A 65 2.13 8.08 4.01
CA LEU A 65 2.68 9.09 3.09
C LEU A 65 1.86 10.38 3.04
N LEU A 66 0.60 10.39 3.49
CA LEU A 66 -0.24 11.60 3.52
C LEU A 66 0.42 12.82 4.18
N PRO A 67 1.15 12.70 5.32
CA PRO A 67 1.82 13.84 5.93
C PRO A 67 2.85 14.52 5.03
N ALA A 68 3.40 13.83 4.02
CA ALA A 68 4.33 14.40 3.05
C ALA A 68 3.63 15.04 1.84
N MET A 69 2.32 14.88 1.69
CA MET A 69 1.55 15.40 0.55
C MET A 69 0.63 16.56 0.98
N LEU A 70 -0.15 16.35 2.05
CA LEU A 70 -1.21 17.27 2.49
C LEU A 70 -0.73 18.70 2.78
N PRO A 71 0.41 18.95 3.45
CA PRO A 71 0.89 20.31 3.72
C PRO A 71 1.18 21.13 2.45
N HIS A 72 1.40 20.44 1.33
CA HIS A 72 1.74 21.04 0.05
C HIS A 72 0.54 21.13 -0.91
N GLY A 73 -0.64 20.64 -0.50
CA GLY A 73 -1.80 20.50 -1.38
C GLY A 73 -1.57 19.49 -2.51
N GLU A 74 -0.68 18.53 -2.27
CA GLU A 74 -0.29 17.46 -3.19
C GLU A 74 -1.04 16.15 -2.82
N GLY A 75 -1.00 15.15 -3.70
CA GLY A 75 -1.77 13.90 -3.55
C GLY A 75 -2.26 13.33 -4.87
#